data_AF-A0A2D3UWI2-F1
#
_entry.id   AF-A0A2D3UWI2-F1
#
_cell.length_a   1.000
_cell.length_b   1.000
_cell.length_c   1.000
_cell.angle_alpha   90.00
_cell.angle_beta   90.00
_cell.angle_gamma   90.00
#
_symmetry.space_group_name_H-M   'P 1'
#
loop_
_entity.id
_entity.type
_entity.pdbx_description
1 polymer ?
#
loop_
_entity_poly.entity_id
_entity_poly.type
_entity_poly.pdbx_seq_one_letter_code
_entity_poly.pdbx_strand_id
1 'polypeptide(L)' 'MASASKSLKRVTLELGGMDPAIVCPSADMEAIIPQIATIAFLNSGQLCLAIKRIYLCS' A
#
# COMPACT_ATOMS: atom_id res chain seq x y z
N MET A 1 -17.50 -13.13 4.06
CA MET A 1 -17.22 -14.29 4.94
C MET A 1 -18.47 -14.91 5.55
N ALA A 2 -19.37 -14.15 6.18
CA ALA A 2 -20.60 -14.69 6.79
C ALA A 2 -21.44 -15.54 5.82
N SER A 3 -21.63 -15.09 4.57
CA SER A 3 -22.35 -15.85 3.54
C SER A 3 -21.64 -17.14 3.10
N ALA A 4 -20.30 -17.19 3.12
CA ALA A 4 -19.53 -18.37 2.75
C ALA A 4 -19.48 -19.43 3.86
N SER A 5 -19.59 -19.02 5.14
CA SER A 5 -19.46 -19.88 6.32
C SER A 5 -20.42 -21.07 6.34
N LYS A 6 -21.67 -20.88 5.93
CA LYS A 6 -22.74 -21.91 5.95
C LYS A 6 -22.48 -23.08 5.01
N SER A 7 -21.61 -22.89 4.02
CA SER A 7 -21.38 -23.87 2.94
C SER A 7 -19.90 -24.24 2.78
N LEU A 8 -19.04 -23.80 3.72
CA LEU A 8 -17.61 -24.05 3.71
C LEU A 8 -16.93 -23.74 2.37
N LYS A 9 -17.44 -22.73 1.64
CA LYS A 9 -16.86 -22.30 0.38
C LYS A 9 -15.51 -21.63 0.65
N ARG A 10 -14.49 -22.04 -0.11
CA ARG A 10 -13.18 -21.37 -0.11
C ARG A 10 -13.35 -19.92 -0.58
N VAL A 11 -12.67 -19.00 0.10
CA VAL A 11 -12.64 -17.59 -0.28
C VAL A 11 -11.20 -17.08 -0.28
N THR A 12 -10.92 -16.16 -1.20
CA THR A 12 -9.70 -15.34 -1.24
C THR A 12 -10.14 -13.89 -1.13
N LEU A 13 -9.47 -13.10 -0.30
CA LEU A 13 -9.86 -11.72 0.02
C LEU A 13 -8.67 -10.79 -0.14
N GLU A 14 -8.82 -9.76 -0.97
CA GLU A 14 -7.88 -8.65 -1.12
C GLU A 14 -8.60 -7.37 -0.68
N LEU A 15 -8.35 -6.94 0.56
CA LEU A 15 -9.15 -5.91 1.26
C LEU A 15 -8.48 -4.53 1.28
N GLY A 16 -7.39 -4.37 0.52
CA GLY A 16 -6.54 -3.19 0.56
C GLY A 16 -5.69 -3.10 1.82
N GLY A 17 -4.88 -2.05 1.89
CA GLY A 17 -3.92 -1.83 2.98
C GLY A 17 -3.80 -0.38 3.43
N MET A 18 -2.94 -0.20 4.43
CA MET A 18 -2.38 1.08 4.84
C MET A 18 -0.87 1.02 4.59
N ASP A 19 -0.49 0.95 3.32
CA ASP A 19 0.86 0.61 2.91
C ASP A 19 1.86 1.74 3.24
N PRO A 20 2.91 1.46 4.04
CA PRO A 20 3.91 2.45 4.40
C PRO A 20 5.08 2.43 3.41
N ALA A 21 5.63 3.61 3.12
CA ALA A 21 6.97 3.77 2.58
C ALA A 21 7.94 4.06 3.73
N ILE A 22 8.92 3.18 3.95
CA ILE A 22 9.99 3.38 4.94
C ILE A 22 11.24 3.78 4.18
N VAL A 23 11.75 4.98 4.46
CA VAL A 23 12.89 5.57 3.78
C VAL A 23 14.09 5.55 4.74
N CYS A 24 15.09 4.74 4.38
CA CYS A 24 16.34 4.61 5.13
C CYS A 24 17.29 5.80 4.86
N PRO A 25 18.24 6.11 5.76
CA PRO A 25 19.17 7.24 5.60
C PRO A 25 20.03 7.18 4.33
N SER A 26 20.33 5.96 3.85
CA SER A 26 21.15 5.73 2.67
C SER A 26 20.35 5.71 1.36
N ALA A 27 19.05 6.00 1.40
CA ALA A 27 18.21 5.97 0.21
C ALA A 27 18.53 7.16 -0.70
N ASP A 28 18.61 6.91 -2.01
CA ASP A 28 18.73 7.96 -3.01
C ASP A 28 17.40 8.72 -3.16
N MET A 29 17.32 9.88 -2.52
CA MET A 29 16.10 10.69 -2.45
C MET A 29 15.61 11.14 -3.82
N GLU A 30 16.52 11.51 -4.72
CA GLU A 30 16.17 11.98 -6.06
C GLU A 30 15.52 10.85 -6.88
N ALA A 31 16.01 9.62 -6.70
CA ALA A 31 15.45 8.46 -7.39
C ALA A 31 14.08 8.01 -6.82
N ILE A 32 13.88 8.08 -5.50
CA ILE A 32 12.69 7.50 -4.86
C ILE A 32 11.49 8.45 -4.76
N ILE A 33 11.71 9.77 -4.63
CA ILE A 33 10.62 10.74 -4.46
C ILE A 33 9.60 10.67 -5.60
N PRO A 34 10.01 10.65 -6.89
CA PRO A 34 9.05 10.55 -8.00
C PRO A 34 8.23 9.26 -7.97
N GLN A 35 8.85 8.16 -7.54
CA GLN A 35 8.19 6.85 -7.45
C GLN A 35 7.15 6.83 -6.33
N ILE A 36 7.52 7.34 -5.14
CA ILE A 36 6.61 7.44 -4.00
C ILE A 36 5.42 8.33 -4.35
N ALA A 37 5.67 9.50 -4.93
CA ALA A 37 4.61 10.43 -5.35
C ALA A 37 3.66 9.77 -6.38
N THR A 38 4.22 9.05 -7.35
CA THR A 38 3.42 8.34 -8.35
C THR A 38 2.50 7.32 -7.68
N ILE A 39 3.00 6.43 -6.83
CA ILE A 39 2.18 5.38 -6.22
C ILE A 39 1.19 5.96 -5.21
N ALA A 40 1.54 7.03 -4.51
CA ALA A 40 0.66 7.70 -3.55
C ALA A 40 -0.56 8.36 -4.21
N PHE A 41 -0.39 8.93 -5.41
CA PHE A 41 -1.43 9.73 -6.08
C PHE A 41 -2.00 9.11 -7.36
N LEU A 42 -1.46 7.99 -7.84
CA LEU A 42 -2.01 7.26 -8.97
C LEU A 42 -3.47 6.89 -8.69
N ASN A 43 -4.33 7.08 -9.69
CA ASN A 43 -5.79 6.94 -9.56
C ASN A 43 -6.34 7.79 -8.38
N SER A 44 -5.83 9.00 -8.19
CA SER A 44 -6.19 9.88 -7.08
C SER A 44 -6.01 9.22 -5.69
N GLY A 45 -5.00 8.34 -5.56
CA GLY A 45 -4.71 7.58 -4.33
C GLY A 45 -5.67 6.43 -4.04
N GLN A 46 -6.62 6.16 -4.95
CA GLN A 46 -7.61 5.09 -4.83
C GLN A 46 -7.06 3.77 -5.39
N LEU A 47 -5.90 3.36 -4.86
CA LEU A 47 -5.34 2.03 -5.09
C LEU A 47 -5.23 1.28 -3.78
N CYS A 48 -5.49 -0.04 -3.84
CA CYS A 48 -5.36 -0.95 -2.71
C CYS A 48 -3.95 -0.95 -2.10
N LEU A 49 -2.94 -0.67 -2.95
CA LEU A 49 -1.50 -0.64 -2.67
C LEU A 49 -0.91 0.77 -2.64
N ALA A 50 -1.73 1.82 -2.67
CA ALA A 50 -1.22 3.19 -2.63
C ALA A 50 -0.42 3.42 -1.35
N ILE A 51 0.67 4.18 -1.45
CA ILE A 51 1.43 4.62 -0.27
C ILE A 51 0.59 5.63 0.48
N LYS A 52 0.23 5.30 1.73
CA LYS A 52 -0.63 6.13 2.59
C LYS A 52 0.11 6.74 3.77
N ARG A 53 1.32 6.25 4.05
CA ARG A 53 2.20 6.73 5.13
C ARG A 53 3.64 6.70 4.67
N ILE A 54 4.42 7.71 5.08
CA ILE A 54 5.86 7.77 4.81
C ILE A 54 6.57 7.93 6.16
N TYR A 55 7.53 7.06 6.43
CA TYR A 55 8.37 7.08 7.61
C TYR A 55 9.82 7.31 7.18
N LEU A 56 10.48 8.28 7.81
CA LEU A 56 11.90 8.53 7.63
C LEU A 56 12.64 7.91 8.82
N CYS A 57 13.57 7.00 8.55
CA CYS A 57 14.45 6.46 9.58
C CYS A 57 15.55 7.49 9.84
N SER A 58 15.51 8.10 11.03
CA SER A 58 16.57 8.97 11.59
C SER A 58 17.66 8.15 12.27
#